data_AF-A0A3M1CIC5-F1
#
_entry.id   AF-A0A3M1CIC5-F1
#
_cell.length_a   1.000
_cell.length_b   1.000
_cell.length_c   1.000
_cell.angle_alpha   90.00
_cell.angle_beta   90.00
_cell.angle_gamma   90.00
#
_symmetry.space_group_name_H-M   'P 1'
#
loop_
_entity.id
_entity.type
_entity.pdbx_description
1 polymer ?
#
loop_
_entity_poly.entity_id
_entity_poly.type
_entity_poly.pdbx_seq_one_letter_code
_entity_poly.pdbx_strand_id
1 'polypeptide(L)'
;MPVKLADVFVSVTVDDRNLDKGLNQVNRKVSRVGSGINRALKGAIGAGMSAAAAAVAAGLVGIGAAAVGLSKSLSLATNEFENMSKFAAVFRDNSQRVIADLDEFAAATGRSRFELRNMAAVIQDTFVPLGFARNEASDLSVSLTKLAVDVASFNNEAAPDVMNAFTSAIVGNHEAVRRFGIVITESTLNAELMRMGIEKGTKAATEQQKALARLNIIQRSTTDAQNDAIRTADSAANATRRL
;
A
#
# COMPACT_ATOMS: atom_id res chain seq x y z
N MET A 1 -6.66 65.73 -9.27
CA MET A 1 -6.16 65.34 -7.94
C MET A 1 -6.31 63.83 -7.80
N PRO A 2 -5.24 63.06 -7.55
CA PRO A 2 -5.29 61.60 -7.46
C PRO A 2 -5.75 61.14 -6.07
N VAL A 3 -6.61 60.11 -6.00
CA VAL A 3 -7.11 59.51 -4.76
C VAL A 3 -6.23 58.32 -4.40
N LYS A 4 -5.72 58.30 -3.16
CA LYS A 4 -4.93 57.21 -2.57
C LYS A 4 -5.82 55.99 -2.28
N LEU A 5 -5.30 54.81 -2.62
CA LEU A 5 -5.83 53.48 -2.32
C LEU A 5 -5.90 53.24 -0.81
N ALA A 6 -7.01 52.68 -0.33
CA ALA A 6 -7.17 52.24 1.06
C ALA A 6 -6.95 50.72 1.14
N ASP A 7 -6.01 50.32 2.00
CA ASP A 7 -5.74 48.94 2.38
C ASP A 7 -6.94 48.31 3.11
N VAL A 8 -7.31 47.09 2.71
CA VAL A 8 -8.34 46.29 3.37
C VAL A 8 -7.67 45.36 4.38
N PHE A 9 -7.80 45.68 5.67
CA PHE A 9 -7.59 44.73 6.76
C PHE A 9 -8.93 44.08 7.10
N VAL A 10 -9.07 42.76 6.88
CA VAL A 10 -10.18 41.97 7.44
C VAL A 10 -9.74 41.39 8.76
N SER A 11 -10.19 41.97 9.87
CA SER A 11 -10.13 41.34 11.19
C SER A 11 -11.33 40.40 11.36
N VAL A 12 -11.09 39.09 11.39
CA VAL A 12 -12.10 38.10 11.78
C VAL A 12 -12.16 38.07 13.31
N THR A 13 -13.10 38.82 13.89
CA THR A 13 -13.48 38.65 15.30
C THR A 13 -14.47 37.49 15.38
N VAL A 14 -14.03 36.35 15.91
CA VAL A 14 -14.90 35.18 16.15
C VAL A 14 -15.64 35.37 17.47
N ASP A 15 -16.96 35.34 17.42
CA ASP A 15 -17.88 35.51 18.55
C ASP A 15 -17.87 34.27 19.47
N ASP A 16 -17.31 34.40 20.68
CA ASP A 16 -17.09 33.32 21.66
C ASP A 16 -18.37 32.58 22.10
N ARG A 17 -19.56 33.21 22.02
CA ARG A 17 -20.81 32.56 22.43
C ARG A 17 -21.32 31.50 21.46
N ASN A 18 -20.87 31.56 20.20
CA ASN A 18 -21.18 30.57 19.18
C ASN A 18 -20.15 29.43 19.14
N LEU A 19 -18.93 29.69 19.63
CA LEU A 19 -17.90 28.67 19.79
C LEU A 19 -18.28 27.65 20.87
N ASP A 20 -18.78 28.09 22.03
CA ASP A 20 -19.20 27.17 23.11
C ASP A 20 -20.35 26.24 22.70
N LYS A 21 -21.28 26.72 21.87
CA LYS A 21 -22.37 25.91 21.33
C LYS A 21 -21.88 24.91 20.29
N GLY A 22 -20.94 25.33 19.43
CA GLY A 22 -20.25 24.45 18.47
C GLY A 22 -19.44 23.36 19.15
N LEU A 23 -18.63 23.71 20.14
CA LEU A 23 -17.79 22.80 20.91
C LEU A 23 -18.62 21.80 21.73
N ASN A 24 -19.74 22.23 22.32
CA ASN A 24 -20.65 21.32 23.01
C ASN A 24 -21.36 20.34 22.06
N GLN A 25 -21.66 20.74 20.83
CA GLN A 25 -22.21 19.83 19.81
C GLN A 25 -21.16 18.84 19.30
N VAL A 26 -19.91 19.28 19.14
CA VAL A 26 -18.77 18.43 18.80
C VAL A 26 -18.52 17.42 19.92
N ASN A 27 -18.48 17.85 21.18
CA ASN A 27 -18.25 16.98 22.32
C ASN A 27 -19.35 15.91 22.45
N ARG A 28 -20.63 16.26 22.25
CA ARG A 28 -21.74 15.30 22.23
C ARG A 28 -21.70 14.33 21.04
N LYS A 29 -21.12 14.73 19.91
CA LYS A 29 -20.91 13.84 18.75
C LYS A 29 -19.72 12.91 19.00
N VAL A 30 -18.64 13.41 19.58
CA VAL A 30 -17.45 12.65 19.99
C VAL A 30 -17.80 11.61 21.05
N SER A 31 -18.58 11.94 22.08
CA SER A 31 -19.01 10.98 23.09
C SER A 31 -19.93 9.88 22.53
N ARG A 32 -20.75 10.20 21.51
CA ARG A 32 -21.58 9.21 20.80
C ARG A 32 -20.76 8.28 19.93
N VAL A 33 -19.74 8.80 19.25
CA VAL A 33 -18.77 8.00 18.49
C VAL A 33 -18.00 7.07 19.43
N GLY A 34 -17.47 7.58 20.54
CA GLY A 34 -16.79 6.76 21.55
C GLY A 34 -17.67 5.67 22.17
N SER A 35 -18.96 5.97 22.40
CA SER A 35 -19.93 4.99 22.91
C SER A 35 -20.34 3.93 21.88
N GLY A 36 -20.28 4.25 20.59
CA GLY A 36 -20.51 3.32 19.48
C GLY A 36 -19.33 2.39 19.27
N ILE A 37 -18.11 2.95 19.32
CA ILE A 37 -16.85 2.23 19.28
C ILE A 37 -16.75 1.22 20.42
N ASN A 38 -17.07 1.63 21.65
CA ASN A 38 -17.01 0.75 22.81
C ASN A 38 -18.06 -0.39 22.74
N ARG A 39 -19.21 -0.16 22.09
CA ARG A 39 -20.20 -1.21 21.81
C ARG A 39 -19.76 -2.17 20.70
N ALA A 40 -19.14 -1.65 19.64
CA ALA A 40 -18.59 -2.47 18.56
C ALA A 40 -17.41 -3.34 19.04
N LEU A 41 -16.50 -2.78 19.85
CA LEU A 41 -15.43 -3.51 20.53
C LEU A 41 -15.98 -4.63 21.41
N LYS A 42 -16.97 -4.34 22.25
CA LYS A 42 -17.58 -5.34 23.12
C LYS A 42 -18.32 -6.43 22.33
N GLY A 43 -18.97 -6.08 21.22
CA GLY A 43 -19.62 -7.04 20.32
C GLY A 43 -18.61 -7.95 19.59
N ALA A 44 -17.50 -7.39 19.11
CA ALA A 44 -16.43 -8.14 18.45
C ALA A 44 -15.67 -9.07 19.41
N ILE A 45 -15.36 -8.59 20.63
CA ILE A 45 -14.76 -9.42 21.69
C ILE A 45 -15.73 -10.51 22.14
N GLY A 46 -17.04 -10.22 22.19
CA GLY A 46 -18.08 -11.20 22.49
C GLY A 46 -18.32 -12.26 21.40
N ALA A 47 -17.93 -11.97 20.16
CA ALA A 47 -18.00 -12.90 19.02
C ALA A 47 -16.73 -13.77 18.84
N GLY A 48 -15.82 -13.76 19.82
CA GLY A 48 -14.60 -14.57 19.80
C GLY A 48 -13.43 -13.95 19.01
N MET A 49 -13.53 -12.70 18.56
CA MET A 49 -12.40 -11.99 17.96
C MET A 49 -11.40 -11.56 19.03
N SER A 50 -10.10 -11.67 18.74
CA SER A 50 -9.04 -11.26 19.66
C SER A 50 -9.10 -9.74 19.92
N ALA A 51 -8.73 -9.30 21.12
CA ALA A 51 -8.77 -7.90 21.53
C ALA A 51 -7.97 -6.97 20.60
N ALA A 52 -6.92 -7.49 19.94
CA ALA A 52 -6.16 -6.79 18.92
C ALA A 52 -6.99 -6.50 17.65
N ALA A 53 -7.78 -7.46 17.18
CA ALA A 53 -8.67 -7.28 16.03
C ALA A 53 -9.80 -6.27 16.33
N ALA A 54 -10.29 -6.27 17.57
CA ALA A 54 -11.32 -5.32 18.01
C ALA A 54 -10.78 -3.88 18.18
N ALA A 55 -9.53 -3.71 18.65
CA ALA A 55 -8.89 -2.41 18.78
C ALA A 55 -8.58 -1.77 17.41
N VAL A 56 -8.21 -2.57 16.40
CA VAL A 56 -8.04 -2.10 15.02
C VAL A 56 -9.36 -1.63 14.43
N ALA A 57 -10.45 -2.39 14.61
CA ALA A 57 -11.79 -2.00 14.14
C ALA A 57 -12.29 -0.68 14.78
N ALA A 58 -11.92 -0.43 16.03
CA ALA A 58 -12.25 0.77 16.77
C ALA A 58 -11.45 2.01 16.34
N GLY A 59 -10.17 1.85 16.04
CA GLY A 59 -9.30 2.94 15.56
C GLY A 59 -9.78 3.55 14.23
N LEU A 60 -10.41 2.74 13.37
CA LEU A 60 -10.91 3.16 12.05
C LEU A 60 -12.16 4.05 12.11
N VAL A 61 -12.99 3.93 13.16
CA VAL A 61 -14.20 4.75 13.34
C VAL A 61 -13.85 6.17 13.82
N GLY A 62 -12.68 6.37 14.43
CA GLY A 62 -12.25 7.65 15.00
C GLY A 62 -11.85 8.73 13.98
N ILE A 63 -11.51 8.35 12.73
CA ILE A 63 -11.00 9.29 11.72
C ILE A 63 -12.15 9.89 10.86
N GLY A 64 -13.38 9.36 10.96
CA GLY A 64 -14.47 9.63 10.01
C GLY A 64 -15.56 10.65 10.40
N ALA A 65 -15.31 11.58 11.32
CA ALA A 65 -16.36 12.49 11.81
C ALA A 65 -16.38 13.88 11.11
N ALA A 66 -16.54 13.91 9.78
CA ALA A 66 -17.00 15.10 9.04
C ALA A 66 -18.12 14.70 8.06
N ALA A 67 -19.29 15.32 8.25
CA ALA A 67 -20.61 14.79 7.90
C ALA A 67 -21.00 14.80 6.40
N VAL A 68 -20.05 14.68 5.47
CA VAL A 68 -20.31 14.65 4.01
C VAL A 68 -19.83 13.32 3.36
N GLY A 69 -19.13 12.44 4.09
CA GLY A 69 -18.41 11.29 3.53
C GLY A 69 -18.96 9.88 3.82
N LEU A 70 -20.17 9.71 4.35
CA LEU A 70 -20.60 8.43 4.94
C LEU A 70 -20.80 7.27 3.92
N SER A 71 -21.22 7.54 2.68
CA SER A 71 -21.39 6.49 1.65
C SER A 71 -20.06 6.03 1.04
N LYS A 72 -19.11 6.96 0.84
CA LYS A 72 -17.75 6.66 0.39
C LYS A 72 -16.92 6.04 1.52
N SER A 73 -17.11 6.47 2.77
CA SER A 73 -16.46 5.90 3.95
C SER A 73 -16.93 4.49 4.26
N LEU A 74 -18.23 4.17 4.08
CA LEU A 74 -18.73 2.82 4.31
C LEU A 74 -18.20 1.83 3.26
N SER A 75 -18.14 2.23 1.99
CA SER A 75 -17.58 1.41 0.90
C SER A 75 -16.06 1.26 0.98
N LEU A 76 -15.34 2.32 1.38
CA LEU A 76 -13.91 2.24 1.71
C LEU A 76 -13.67 1.32 2.92
N ALA A 77 -14.52 1.37 3.95
CA ALA A 77 -14.41 0.50 5.12
C ALA A 77 -14.69 -0.97 4.79
N THR A 78 -15.73 -1.31 4.00
CA THR A 78 -15.96 -2.71 3.58
C THR A 78 -14.83 -3.24 2.70
N ASN A 79 -14.35 -2.45 1.73
CA ASN A 79 -13.19 -2.82 0.93
C ASN A 79 -11.94 -2.99 1.81
N GLU A 80 -11.78 -2.19 2.87
CA GLU A 80 -10.68 -2.29 3.82
C GLU A 80 -10.78 -3.54 4.71
N PHE A 81 -11.98 -3.92 5.18
CA PHE A 81 -12.18 -5.16 5.93
C PHE A 81 -11.96 -6.42 5.07
N GLU A 82 -12.46 -6.44 3.83
CA GLU A 82 -12.25 -7.57 2.91
C GLU A 82 -10.77 -7.70 2.55
N ASN A 83 -10.10 -6.58 2.27
CA ASN A 83 -8.70 -6.60 1.89
C ASN A 83 -7.78 -6.97 3.06
N MET A 84 -8.10 -6.53 4.28
CA MET A 84 -7.39 -6.96 5.49
C MET A 84 -7.58 -8.45 5.77
N SER A 85 -8.79 -8.98 5.52
CA SER A 85 -9.08 -10.40 5.68
C SER A 85 -8.33 -11.25 4.66
N LYS A 86 -8.29 -10.81 3.39
CA LYS A 86 -7.47 -11.44 2.34
C LYS A 86 -6.00 -11.39 2.70
N PHE A 87 -5.49 -10.22 3.10
CA PHE A 87 -4.11 -10.03 3.52
C PHE A 87 -3.74 -11.00 4.67
N ALA A 88 -4.55 -11.06 5.72
CA ALA A 88 -4.33 -11.98 6.83
C ALA A 88 -4.37 -13.45 6.39
N ALA A 89 -5.24 -13.82 5.45
CA ALA A 89 -5.33 -15.17 4.92
C ALA A 89 -4.09 -15.59 4.11
N VAL A 90 -3.52 -14.68 3.30
CA VAL A 90 -2.35 -14.97 2.45
C VAL A 90 -1.02 -14.85 3.21
N PHE A 91 -0.92 -13.99 4.22
CA PHE A 91 0.31 -13.83 5.01
C PHE A 91 0.33 -14.66 6.30
N ARG A 92 -0.84 -15.00 6.87
CA ARG A 92 -1.00 -15.79 8.11
C ARG A 92 -0.12 -15.23 9.23
N ASP A 93 0.78 -16.03 9.78
CA ASP A 93 1.66 -15.66 10.89
C ASP A 93 2.62 -14.50 10.54
N ASN A 94 2.90 -14.27 9.25
CA ASN A 94 3.73 -13.14 8.80
C ASN A 94 2.98 -11.80 8.77
N SER A 95 1.65 -11.79 8.93
CA SER A 95 0.84 -10.59 8.66
C SER A 95 1.28 -9.37 9.47
N GLN A 96 1.60 -9.55 10.75
CA GLN A 96 2.01 -8.43 11.61
C GLN A 96 3.35 -7.83 11.18
N ARG A 97 4.33 -8.70 10.86
CA ARG A 97 5.64 -8.27 10.38
C ARG A 97 5.53 -7.52 9.06
N VAL A 98 4.80 -8.08 8.10
CA VAL A 98 4.61 -7.45 6.79
C VAL A 98 3.87 -6.13 6.90
N ILE A 99 2.86 -6.03 7.78
CA ILE A 99 2.17 -4.76 8.07
C ILE A 99 3.16 -3.72 8.60
N ALA A 100 4.02 -4.08 9.54
CA ALA A 100 5.03 -3.16 10.09
C ALA A 100 5.99 -2.67 9.00
N ASP A 101 6.54 -3.59 8.18
CA ASP A 101 7.48 -3.26 7.10
C ASP A 101 6.88 -2.33 6.05
N LEU A 102 5.60 -2.54 5.70
CA LEU A 102 4.88 -1.72 4.72
C LEU A 102 4.43 -0.38 5.32
N ASP A 103 4.08 -0.33 6.61
CA ASP A 103 3.71 0.91 7.29
C ASP A 103 4.90 1.84 7.48
N GLU A 104 6.07 1.29 7.77
CA GLU A 104 7.33 2.05 7.81
C GLU A 104 7.64 2.64 6.43
N PHE A 105 7.54 1.83 5.38
CA PHE A 105 7.76 2.30 4.01
C PHE A 105 6.71 3.33 3.57
N ALA A 106 5.45 3.14 3.95
CA ALA A 106 4.37 4.10 3.72
C ALA A 106 4.69 5.45 4.37
N ALA A 107 5.18 5.44 5.61
CA ALA A 107 5.57 6.65 6.32
C ALA A 107 6.76 7.35 5.64
N ALA A 108 7.75 6.60 5.16
CA ALA A 108 8.93 7.14 4.49
C ALA A 108 8.62 7.73 3.09
N THR A 109 7.66 7.16 2.36
CA THR A 109 7.35 7.55 0.97
C THR A 109 6.07 8.37 0.84
N GLY A 110 5.31 8.52 1.92
CA GLY A 110 3.99 9.16 1.93
C GLY A 110 2.90 8.36 1.18
N ARG A 111 3.13 7.06 0.91
CA ARG A 111 2.19 6.22 0.14
C ARG A 111 1.08 5.65 1.00
N SER A 112 -0.02 5.28 0.35
CA SER A 112 -1.16 4.65 1.02
C SER A 112 -0.80 3.28 1.57
N ARG A 113 -0.93 3.09 2.89
CA ARG A 113 -0.78 1.79 3.56
C ARG A 113 -1.71 0.73 2.96
N PHE A 114 -2.94 1.14 2.61
CA PHE A 114 -3.93 0.27 1.99
C PHE A 114 -3.46 -0.25 0.62
N GLU A 115 -2.94 0.64 -0.22
CA GLU A 115 -2.44 0.28 -1.55
C GLU A 115 -1.24 -0.67 -1.46
N LEU A 116 -0.27 -0.37 -0.60
CA LEU A 116 0.91 -1.20 -0.37
C LEU A 116 0.54 -2.61 0.10
N ARG A 117 -0.39 -2.72 1.06
CA ARG A 117 -0.86 -4.01 1.57
C ARG A 117 -1.61 -4.80 0.50
N ASN A 118 -2.42 -4.13 -0.33
CA ASN A 118 -3.11 -4.77 -1.45
C ASN A 118 -2.12 -5.35 -2.47
N MET A 119 -1.14 -4.55 -2.87
CA MET A 119 -0.07 -4.97 -3.79
C MET A 119 0.68 -6.19 -3.24
N ALA A 120 1.10 -6.12 -1.97
CA ALA A 120 1.79 -7.24 -1.33
C ALA A 120 0.92 -8.50 -1.26
N ALA A 121 -0.38 -8.38 -0.97
CA ALA A 121 -1.29 -9.52 -0.93
C ALA A 121 -1.47 -10.17 -2.30
N VAL A 122 -1.58 -9.39 -3.38
CA VAL A 122 -1.73 -9.90 -4.76
C VAL A 122 -0.52 -10.74 -5.17
N ILE A 123 0.69 -10.27 -4.88
CA ILE A 123 1.89 -11.03 -5.26
C ILE A 123 2.14 -12.23 -4.34
N GLN A 124 1.82 -12.12 -3.05
CA GLN A 124 1.88 -13.25 -2.12
C GLN A 124 0.98 -14.40 -2.59
N ASP A 125 -0.21 -14.07 -3.05
CA ASP A 125 -1.18 -15.00 -3.65
C ASP A 125 -0.68 -15.61 -4.96
N THR A 126 0.34 -15.01 -5.60
CA THR A 126 1.02 -15.55 -6.79
C THR A 126 2.20 -16.45 -6.41
N PHE A 127 3.03 -16.05 -5.43
CA PHE A 127 4.23 -16.81 -5.05
C PHE A 127 3.92 -18.12 -4.33
N VAL A 128 2.92 -18.15 -3.44
CA VAL A 128 2.60 -19.36 -2.68
C VAL A 128 2.20 -20.54 -3.60
N PRO A 129 1.32 -20.36 -4.61
CA PRO A 129 1.03 -21.41 -5.59
C PRO A 129 2.21 -21.82 -6.47
N LEU A 130 3.20 -20.95 -6.68
CA LEU A 130 4.41 -21.26 -7.43
C LEU A 130 5.39 -22.17 -6.66
N GLY A 131 5.10 -22.49 -5.40
CA GLY A 131 5.89 -23.42 -4.58
C GLY A 131 6.85 -22.74 -3.60
N PHE A 132 6.84 -21.41 -3.51
CA PHE A 132 7.63 -20.70 -2.50
C PHE A 132 7.10 -20.95 -1.09
N ALA A 133 8.02 -21.09 -0.14
CA ALA A 133 7.65 -21.13 1.27
C ALA A 133 6.97 -19.81 1.67
N ARG A 134 5.90 -19.86 2.47
CA ARG A 134 5.09 -18.66 2.77
C ARG A 134 5.90 -17.50 3.36
N ASN A 135 6.89 -17.81 4.21
CA ASN A 135 7.77 -16.79 4.80
C ASN A 135 8.63 -16.13 3.74
N GLU A 136 9.29 -16.92 2.89
CA GLU A 136 10.10 -16.44 1.77
C GLU A 136 9.26 -15.63 0.78
N ALA A 137 8.09 -16.16 0.39
CA ALA A 137 7.12 -15.46 -0.44
C ALA A 137 6.75 -14.11 0.19
N SER A 138 6.63 -14.03 1.52
CA SER A 138 6.27 -12.78 2.20
C SER A 138 7.36 -11.72 2.04
N ASP A 139 8.62 -12.12 2.18
CA ASP A 139 9.76 -11.22 2.03
C ASP A 139 9.90 -10.75 0.57
N LEU A 140 9.73 -11.67 -0.39
CA LEU A 140 9.71 -11.34 -1.81
C LEU A 140 8.55 -10.39 -2.15
N SER A 141 7.39 -10.60 -1.53
CA SER A 141 6.20 -9.77 -1.73
C SER A 141 6.41 -8.33 -1.25
N VAL A 142 7.01 -8.15 -0.08
CA VAL A 142 7.37 -6.82 0.44
C VAL A 142 8.42 -6.16 -0.44
N SER A 143 9.49 -6.88 -0.78
CA SER A 143 10.58 -6.38 -1.61
C SER A 143 10.07 -5.91 -2.97
N LEU A 144 9.24 -6.73 -3.62
CA LEU A 144 8.69 -6.40 -4.94
C LEU A 144 7.68 -5.25 -4.88
N THR A 145 6.90 -5.15 -3.79
CA THR A 145 5.99 -4.02 -3.57
C THR A 145 6.76 -2.70 -3.46
N LYS A 146 7.85 -2.69 -2.68
CA LYS A 146 8.74 -1.52 -2.56
C LYS A 146 9.34 -1.16 -3.92
N LEU A 147 9.85 -2.15 -4.63
CA LEU A 147 10.43 -1.97 -5.96
C LEU A 147 9.42 -1.44 -6.99
N ALA A 148 8.17 -1.90 -6.94
CA ALA A 148 7.12 -1.42 -7.84
C ALA A 148 6.80 0.05 -7.60
N VAL A 149 6.79 0.49 -6.33
CA VAL A 149 6.58 1.90 -5.96
C VAL A 149 7.75 2.78 -6.43
N ASP A 150 8.97 2.29 -6.27
CA ASP A 150 10.20 2.93 -6.75
C ASP A 150 10.20 3.09 -8.27
N VAL A 151 9.92 2.02 -9.01
CA VAL A 151 9.83 2.04 -10.48
C VAL A 151 8.67 2.91 -10.96
N ALA A 152 7.55 2.92 -10.25
CA ALA A 152 6.42 3.80 -10.54
C ALA A 152 6.78 5.27 -10.34
N SER A 153 7.49 5.59 -9.26
CA SER A 153 8.03 6.94 -9.02
C SER A 153 8.95 7.38 -10.16
N PHE A 154 9.93 6.52 -10.49
CA PHE A 154 10.93 6.81 -11.51
C PHE A 154 10.34 7.02 -12.91
N ASN A 155 9.34 6.21 -13.28
CA ASN A 155 8.70 6.28 -14.60
C ASN A 155 7.47 7.20 -14.64
N ASN A 156 7.13 7.87 -13.53
CA ASN A 156 5.93 8.69 -13.39
C ASN A 156 4.62 7.91 -13.70
N GLU A 157 4.55 6.66 -13.25
CA GLU A 157 3.45 5.71 -13.47
C GLU A 157 2.66 5.45 -12.17
N ALA A 158 1.55 4.72 -12.26
CA ALA A 158 0.82 4.26 -11.08
C ALA A 158 1.46 2.98 -10.51
N ALA A 159 1.69 2.94 -9.19
CA ALA A 159 2.29 1.77 -8.52
C ALA A 159 1.50 0.47 -8.71
N PRO A 160 0.14 0.47 -8.71
CA PRO A 160 -0.64 -0.72 -9.04
C PRO A 160 -0.40 -1.24 -10.46
N ASP A 161 -0.16 -0.36 -11.44
CA ASP A 161 0.08 -0.77 -12.83
C ASP A 161 1.47 -1.39 -13.02
N VAL A 162 2.47 -0.86 -12.32
CA VAL A 162 3.81 -1.49 -12.25
C VAL A 162 3.72 -2.85 -11.55
N MET A 163 2.95 -2.94 -10.46
CA MET A 163 2.77 -4.19 -9.73
C MET A 163 2.08 -5.28 -10.55
N ASN A 164 1.05 -4.91 -11.31
CA ASN A 164 0.37 -5.81 -12.24
C ASN A 164 1.32 -6.31 -13.32
N ALA A 165 2.16 -5.42 -13.86
CA ALA A 165 3.18 -5.80 -14.84
C ALA A 165 4.24 -6.74 -14.26
N PHE A 166 4.71 -6.50 -13.03
CA PHE A 166 5.65 -7.40 -12.34
C PHE A 166 5.02 -8.76 -12.08
N THR A 167 3.80 -8.81 -11.56
CA THR A 167 3.05 -10.06 -11.37
C THR A 167 2.91 -10.82 -12.68
N SER A 168 2.54 -10.13 -13.77
CA SER A 168 2.42 -10.71 -15.12
C SER A 168 3.75 -11.26 -15.63
N ALA A 169 4.85 -10.53 -15.44
CA ALA A 169 6.18 -10.97 -15.83
C ALA A 169 6.63 -12.21 -15.05
N ILE A 170 6.40 -12.25 -13.74
CA ILE A 170 6.77 -13.39 -12.88
C ILE A 170 6.09 -14.68 -13.35
N VAL A 171 4.82 -14.62 -13.75
CA VAL A 171 4.08 -15.78 -14.28
C VAL A 171 4.40 -16.08 -15.76
N GLY A 172 5.20 -15.25 -16.43
CA GLY A 172 5.79 -15.57 -17.74
C GLY A 172 5.53 -14.58 -18.87
N ASN A 173 4.74 -13.53 -18.66
CA ASN A 173 4.51 -12.50 -19.68
C ASN A 173 5.61 -11.42 -19.66
N HIS A 174 6.70 -11.68 -20.37
CA HIS A 174 7.89 -10.82 -20.36
C HIS A 174 7.65 -9.43 -20.99
N GLU A 175 6.62 -9.30 -21.84
CA GLU A 175 6.29 -8.02 -22.50
C GLU A 175 5.85 -6.95 -21.50
N ALA A 176 5.18 -7.38 -20.42
CA ALA A 176 4.53 -6.47 -19.47
C ALA A 176 5.49 -5.47 -18.84
N VAL A 177 6.77 -5.82 -18.73
CA VAL A 177 7.81 -5.01 -18.08
C VAL A 177 8.74 -4.28 -19.05
N ARG A 178 8.60 -4.53 -20.37
CA ARG A 178 9.48 -3.91 -21.38
C ARG A 178 9.35 -2.39 -21.42
N ARG A 179 8.14 -1.87 -21.16
CA ARG A 179 7.88 -0.42 -21.06
C ARG A 179 8.65 0.28 -19.93
N PHE A 180 9.13 -0.48 -18.94
CA PHE A 180 9.96 0.03 -17.84
C PHE A 180 11.46 -0.20 -18.06
N GLY A 181 11.87 -0.50 -19.30
CA GLY A 181 13.26 -0.79 -19.65
C GLY A 181 13.75 -2.18 -19.22
N ILE A 182 12.88 -3.03 -18.69
CA ILE A 182 13.23 -4.39 -18.25
C ILE A 182 13.06 -5.35 -19.41
N VAL A 183 14.18 -5.90 -19.88
CA VAL A 183 14.19 -6.84 -21.01
C VAL A 183 14.43 -8.25 -20.50
N ILE A 184 13.37 -9.07 -20.53
CA ILE A 184 13.44 -10.50 -20.25
C ILE A 184 13.24 -11.24 -21.59
N THR A 185 14.29 -11.90 -22.07
CA THR A 185 14.26 -12.82 -23.20
C THR A 185 14.56 -14.23 -22.73
N GLU A 186 14.36 -15.23 -23.59
CA GLU A 186 14.80 -16.60 -23.29
C GLU A 186 16.32 -16.68 -23.03
N SER A 187 17.11 -15.88 -23.75
CA SER A 187 18.56 -15.85 -23.56
C SER A 187 18.95 -15.26 -22.20
N THR A 188 18.35 -14.13 -21.79
CA THR A 188 18.63 -13.55 -20.46
C THR A 188 18.11 -14.43 -19.34
N LEU A 189 16.95 -15.09 -19.54
CA LEU A 189 16.38 -16.01 -18.56
C LEU A 189 17.25 -17.26 -18.39
N ASN A 190 17.72 -17.86 -19.49
CA ASN A 190 18.64 -18.99 -19.44
C ASN A 190 19.97 -18.61 -18.79
N ALA A 191 20.52 -17.43 -19.12
CA ALA A 191 21.75 -16.94 -18.50
C ALA A 191 21.59 -16.74 -16.98
N GLU A 192 20.44 -16.24 -16.53
CA GLU A 192 20.15 -16.10 -15.10
C GLU A 192 19.98 -17.47 -14.42
N LEU A 193 19.25 -18.39 -15.05
CA LEU A 193 19.10 -19.76 -14.55
C LEU A 193 20.45 -20.47 -14.41
N MET A 194 21.37 -20.28 -15.37
CA MET A 194 22.73 -20.79 -15.28
C MET A 194 23.51 -20.16 -14.12
N ARG A 195 23.36 -18.85 -13.87
CA ARG A 195 23.95 -18.19 -12.69
C ARG A 195 23.40 -18.75 -11.38
N MET A 196 22.15 -19.20 -11.37
CA MET A 196 21.50 -19.87 -10.25
C MET A 196 21.89 -21.37 -10.14
N GLY A 197 22.78 -21.87 -11.01
CA GLY A 197 23.24 -23.27 -11.00
C GLY A 197 22.37 -24.24 -11.80
N ILE A 198 21.43 -23.76 -12.63
CA ILE A 198 20.54 -24.58 -13.45
C ILE A 198 21.07 -24.64 -14.88
N GLU A 199 22.00 -25.56 -15.12
CA GLU A 199 22.77 -25.65 -16.36
C GLU A 199 21.93 -25.97 -17.61
N LYS A 200 20.81 -26.69 -17.45
CA LYS A 200 19.89 -27.04 -18.55
C LYS A 200 18.87 -25.93 -18.86
N GLY A 201 19.03 -24.74 -18.27
CA GLY A 201 18.18 -23.57 -18.51
C GLY A 201 16.70 -23.83 -18.24
N THR A 202 15.83 -23.17 -19.00
CA THR A 202 14.37 -23.21 -18.83
C THR A 202 13.76 -24.61 -18.96
N LYS A 203 14.43 -25.54 -19.65
CA LYS A 203 13.95 -26.92 -19.85
C LYS A 203 14.04 -27.79 -18.60
N ALA A 204 14.95 -27.48 -17.68
CA ALA A 204 15.08 -28.19 -16.41
C ALA A 204 14.65 -27.36 -15.19
N ALA A 205 14.44 -26.05 -15.37
CA ALA A 205 13.99 -25.18 -14.31
C ALA A 205 12.52 -25.43 -13.94
N THR A 206 12.23 -25.50 -12.64
CA THR A 206 10.86 -25.47 -12.12
C THR A 206 10.23 -24.10 -12.35
N GLU A 207 8.90 -23.99 -12.26
CA GLU A 207 8.23 -22.68 -12.35
C GLU A 207 8.65 -21.73 -11.23
N GLN A 208 8.93 -22.25 -10.03
CA GLN A 208 9.53 -21.50 -8.93
C GLN A 208 10.88 -20.90 -9.33
N GLN A 209 11.76 -21.71 -9.93
CA GLN A 209 13.09 -21.27 -10.35
C GLN A 209 13.02 -20.24 -11.49
N LYS A 210 12.10 -20.42 -12.44
CA LYS A 210 11.86 -19.43 -13.50
C LYS A 210 11.33 -18.12 -12.93
N ALA A 211 10.38 -18.17 -11.99
CA ALA A 211 9.86 -17.00 -11.31
C ALA A 211 10.96 -16.24 -10.56
N LEU A 212 11.82 -16.95 -9.82
CA LEU A 212 12.96 -16.35 -9.11
C LEU A 212 13.98 -15.75 -10.08
N ALA A 213 14.29 -16.43 -11.19
CA ALA A 213 15.18 -15.88 -12.22
C ALA A 213 14.61 -14.58 -12.84
N ARG A 214 13.30 -14.53 -13.11
CA ARG A 214 12.63 -13.32 -13.61
C ARG A 214 12.69 -12.20 -12.57
N LEU A 215 12.47 -12.51 -11.30
CA LEU A 215 12.60 -11.56 -10.19
C LEU A 215 14.01 -10.97 -10.12
N ASN A 216 15.06 -11.80 -10.19
CA ASN A 216 16.45 -11.33 -10.19
C ASN A 216 16.75 -10.40 -11.37
N ILE A 217 16.23 -10.73 -12.56
CA ILE A 217 16.39 -9.87 -13.75
C ILE A 217 15.69 -8.53 -13.53
N ILE A 218 14.45 -8.54 -13.03
CA ILE A 218 13.68 -7.32 -12.71
C ILE A 218 14.47 -6.46 -11.73
N GLN A 219 14.94 -7.05 -10.62
CA GLN A 219 15.66 -6.33 -9.58
C GLN A 219 16.98 -5.73 -10.08
N ARG A 220 17.73 -6.45 -10.92
CA ARG A 220 18.97 -5.94 -11.51
C ARG A 220 18.72 -4.84 -12.55
N SER A 221 17.64 -4.96 -13.33
CA SER A 221 17.30 -4.00 -14.39
C SER A 221 16.71 -2.69 -13.86
N THR A 222 16.35 -2.65 -12.58
CA THR A 222 15.67 -1.51 -11.94
C THR A 222 16.55 -0.81 -10.90
N THR A 223 17.86 -1.07 -10.92
CA THR A 223 18.83 -0.50 -9.97
C THR A 223 18.79 1.02 -9.91
N ASP A 224 18.62 1.71 -11.04
CA ASP A 224 18.53 3.18 -11.09
C ASP A 224 17.25 3.74 -10.45
N ALA A 225 16.18 2.94 -10.42
CA ALA A 225 14.89 3.29 -9.85
C ALA A 225 14.80 3.00 -8.35
N GLN A 226 15.69 2.16 -7.79
CA GLN A 226 15.63 1.78 -6.38
C GLN A 226 15.81 2.99 -5.45
N ASN A 227 14.98 3.05 -4.40
CA ASN A 227 14.84 4.16 -3.46
C ASN A 227 14.37 5.49 -4.09
N ASP A 228 13.94 5.49 -5.35
CA ASP A 228 13.48 6.72 -6.00
C ASP A 228 12.29 7.33 -5.28
N ALA A 229 11.35 6.51 -4.79
CA ALA A 229 10.17 7.00 -4.09
C ALA A 229 10.52 7.70 -2.77
N ILE A 230 11.58 7.26 -2.09
CA ILE A 230 12.10 7.92 -0.88
C ILE A 230 12.82 9.21 -1.27
N ARG A 231 13.71 9.18 -2.28
CA ARG A 231 14.47 10.36 -2.73
C ARG A 231 13.58 11.50 -3.21
N THR A 232 12.45 11.16 -3.80
CA THR A 232 11.52 12.12 -4.42
C THR A 232 10.27 12.34 -3.57
N ALA A 233 10.24 11.87 -2.32
CA ALA A 233 9.09 11.97 -1.42
C ALA A 233 8.63 13.43 -1.19
N ASP A 234 9.57 14.38 -1.18
CA ASP A 234 9.31 15.82 -1.01
C ASP A 234 9.02 16.57 -2.33
N SER A 235 9.10 15.89 -3.47
CA SER A 235 8.86 16.52 -4.77
C SER A 235 7.35 16.75 -5.01
N ALA A 236 7.02 17.84 -5.71
CA ALA A 236 5.65 18.19 -6.06
C ALA A 236 4.92 17.08 -6.85
N ALA A 237 5.65 16.26 -7.61
CA ALA A 237 5.10 15.14 -8.38
C ALA A 237 4.69 13.92 -7.52
N ASN A 238 5.33 13.71 -6.36
CA ASN A 238 4.87 12.73 -5.39
C ASN A 238 3.80 13.30 -4.46
N ALA A 239 3.74 14.63 -4.25
CA ALA A 239 2.68 15.26 -3.47
C ALA A 239 1.26 14.94 -3.99
N THR A 240 1.08 14.82 -5.31
CA THR A 240 -0.20 14.42 -5.91
C THR A 240 -0.51 12.92 -5.74
N ARG A 241 0.52 12.07 -5.56
CA ARG A 241 0.38 10.62 -5.33
C ARG A 241 0.26 10.23 -3.85
N ARG A 242 0.36 11.21 -2.94
CA ARG A 242 0.19 11.06 -1.48
C ARG A 242 -1.28 11.10 -1.04
N LEU A 243 -2.21 11.48 -1.94
CA LEU A 243 -3.64 11.65 -1.68
C LEU A 243 -4.45 10.50 -2.32
#